data_AF-A0A8H6XEU7-F1
#
_entry.id   AF-A0A8H6XEU7-F1
#
_cell.length_a   1.000
_cell.length_b   1.000
_cell.length_c   1.000
_cell.angle_alpha   90.00
_cell.angle_beta   90.00
_cell.angle_gamma   90.00
#
_symmetry.space_group_name_H-M   'P 1'
#
loop_
_entity.id
_entity.type
_entity.pdbx_description
1 polymer ?
#
loop_
_entity_poly.entity_id
_entity_poly.type
_entity_poly.pdbx_seq_one_letter_code
_entity_poly.pdbx_strand_id
1 'polypeptide(L)'
;MAHINTPVPGAREFYPLNEPAIGTHQGGEHPDLFKPLEIKGLTFKNRIFVGFATRGVGAICMEATSVVPEGRISPEDAGLWKDSQIAPLKRIVEFSHAQGTKIGIQLAHAGRKASTYAPWRTKAAGPIMFTPRPPHLTQRSAPPQKEMTEQDMKYIEDAFVAATKRCKEIGFDFIEVHGAHGYLIHEFVSPISNTRTDQYGGPLLENRLERIREEWKDKPLFVRISATDWAEGPEKSEDGAWLQWGIEQSTLWVGKMLSLGVIDLLDVSSGGNWFKEKVGAVGRGNVGHGYLVPFSEAIKKAHPSLIVGAVGMISDPVITESYLKDGKADVVFLARELMRNPHWALAAAKTLGAKVKAANQYHRAW
;
A
#
# COMPACT_ATOMS: atom_id res chain seq x y z
N MET A 1 13.98 5.84 42.40
CA MET A 1 12.71 5.16 42.05
C MET A 1 13.07 3.87 41.34
N ALA A 2 12.46 2.74 41.71
CA ALA A 2 12.70 1.48 41.00
C ALA A 2 12.17 1.60 39.56
N HIS A 3 13.00 1.29 38.56
CA HIS A 3 12.59 1.21 37.17
C HIS A 3 11.78 -0.07 36.95
N ILE A 4 10.50 -0.05 37.32
CA ILE A 4 9.60 -1.20 37.15
C ILE A 4 9.02 -1.13 35.73
N ASN A 5 9.19 -2.19 34.95
CA ASN A 5 8.54 -2.30 33.65
C ASN A 5 7.06 -2.64 33.84
N THR A 6 6.17 -1.74 33.42
CA THR A 6 4.73 -2.00 33.34
C THR A 6 4.44 -2.89 32.13
N PRO A 7 3.71 -4.00 32.27
CA PRO A 7 3.27 -4.81 31.13
C PRO A 7 2.20 -4.09 30.31
N VAL A 8 2.16 -4.34 29.01
CA VAL A 8 1.03 -3.93 28.15
C VAL A 8 -0.25 -4.60 28.64
N PRO A 9 -1.31 -3.84 29.00
CA PRO A 9 -2.57 -4.43 29.44
C PRO A 9 -3.20 -5.35 28.38
N GLY A 10 -3.60 -6.55 28.79
CA GLY A 10 -4.31 -7.50 27.92
C GLY A 10 -3.44 -8.19 26.86
N ALA A 11 -2.13 -7.90 26.79
CA ALA A 11 -1.24 -8.61 25.89
C ALA A 11 -1.05 -10.08 26.32
N ARG A 12 -0.96 -10.97 25.33
CA ARG A 12 -0.75 -12.41 25.53
C ARG A 12 0.58 -12.74 26.23
N GLU A 13 1.61 -11.95 25.94
CA GLU A 13 2.97 -12.10 26.46
C GLU A 13 3.39 -10.82 27.19
N PHE A 14 4.46 -10.91 27.99
CA PHE A 14 5.01 -9.73 28.63
C PHE A 14 5.72 -8.84 27.60
N TYR A 15 5.09 -7.73 27.25
CA TYR A 15 5.72 -6.63 26.52
C TYR A 15 5.84 -5.40 27.43
N PRO A 16 7.03 -4.77 27.53
CA PRO A 16 7.16 -3.52 28.27
C PRO A 16 6.34 -2.42 27.60
N LEU A 17 5.45 -1.79 28.37
CA LEU A 17 4.62 -0.68 27.91
C LEU A 17 5.52 0.52 27.52
N ASN A 18 5.39 0.97 26.28
CA ASN A 18 6.00 2.22 25.82
C ASN A 18 4.94 3.32 25.89
N GLU A 19 5.09 4.21 26.88
CA GLU A 19 4.23 5.37 27.05
C GLU A 19 5.06 6.68 27.00
N PRO A 20 4.76 7.60 26.06
CA PRO A 20 3.89 7.40 24.89
C PRO A 20 4.44 6.30 23.95
N ALA A 21 3.70 5.93 22.89
CA ALA A 21 4.15 4.90 21.96
C ALA A 21 5.47 5.27 21.25
N ILE A 22 6.25 4.27 20.82
CA ILE A 22 7.54 4.47 20.14
C ILE A 22 7.34 5.32 18.88
N GLY A 23 8.15 6.35 18.67
CA GLY A 23 8.07 7.28 17.53
C GLY A 23 7.10 8.44 17.70
N THR A 24 6.44 8.54 18.86
CA THR A 24 5.60 9.70 19.20
C THR A 24 6.47 10.90 19.55
N HIS A 25 6.14 12.07 19.02
CA HIS A 25 6.82 13.34 19.35
C HIS A 25 6.68 13.69 20.84
N GLN A 26 7.72 14.30 21.42
CA GLN A 26 7.82 14.62 22.86
C GLN A 26 7.99 16.12 23.14
N GLY A 27 7.39 16.99 22.32
CA GLY A 27 7.47 18.45 22.46
C GLY A 27 8.69 19.07 21.75
N GLY A 28 8.71 20.41 21.65
CA GLY A 28 9.70 21.16 20.86
C GLY A 28 9.25 21.41 19.41
N GLU A 29 10.20 21.73 18.53
CA GLU A 29 9.92 21.92 17.10
C GLU A 29 9.33 20.63 16.50
N HIS A 30 8.33 20.81 15.65
CA HIS A 30 7.45 19.73 15.22
C HIS A 30 7.47 19.61 13.69
N PRO A 31 8.49 18.95 13.10
CA PRO A 31 8.47 18.64 11.67
C PRO A 31 7.17 17.95 11.30
N ASP A 32 6.66 18.25 10.11
CA ASP A 32 5.41 17.70 9.62
C ASP A 32 5.47 16.18 9.61
N LEU A 33 6.64 15.60 9.26
CA LEU A 33 6.88 14.16 9.27
C LEU A 33 6.50 13.48 10.59
N PHE A 34 6.66 14.17 11.72
CA PHE A 34 6.34 13.63 13.04
C PHE A 34 4.98 14.06 13.58
N LYS A 35 4.23 14.92 12.87
CA LYS A 35 2.87 15.33 13.25
C LYS A 35 1.91 14.15 13.20
N PRO A 36 1.06 13.97 14.22
CA PRO A 36 -0.01 13.00 14.14
C PRO A 36 -0.92 13.28 12.93
N LEU A 37 -1.49 12.21 12.40
CA LEU A 37 -2.52 12.26 11.36
C LEU A 37 -3.74 11.50 11.87
N GLU A 38 -4.92 12.12 11.75
CA GLU A 38 -6.17 11.48 12.13
C GLU A 38 -6.99 11.15 10.89
N ILE A 39 -7.45 9.91 10.79
CA ILE A 39 -8.32 9.43 9.72
C ILE A 39 -9.43 8.62 10.36
N LYS A 40 -10.70 9.05 10.20
CA LYS A 40 -11.88 8.39 10.80
C LYS A 40 -11.71 8.05 12.29
N GLY A 41 -11.21 8.98 13.09
CA GLY A 41 -10.99 8.78 14.54
C GLY A 41 -9.80 7.87 14.88
N LEU A 42 -9.09 7.33 13.89
CA LEU A 42 -7.84 6.62 14.10
C LEU A 42 -6.66 7.59 14.00
N THR A 43 -5.95 7.78 15.10
CA THR A 43 -4.73 8.58 15.14
C THR A 43 -3.49 7.74 14.80
N PHE A 44 -2.78 8.14 13.76
CA PHE A 44 -1.42 7.73 13.46
C PHE A 44 -0.45 8.71 14.13
N LYS A 45 0.49 8.20 14.91
CA LYS A 45 1.41 9.02 15.73
C LYS A 45 2.39 9.89 14.94
N ASN A 46 2.63 9.57 13.67
CA ASN A 46 3.42 10.34 12.72
C ASN A 46 3.06 9.95 11.28
N ARG A 47 3.66 10.63 10.29
CA ARG A 47 3.35 10.51 8.85
C ARG A 47 4.23 9.51 8.10
N ILE A 48 4.97 8.67 8.82
CA ILE A 48 5.91 7.67 8.26
C ILE A 48 5.22 6.32 8.23
N PHE A 49 4.83 5.85 7.06
CA PHE A 49 4.06 4.62 6.88
C PHE A 49 4.92 3.52 6.25
N VAL A 50 4.53 2.27 6.56
CA VAL A 50 5.31 1.03 6.34
C VAL A 50 6.45 0.92 7.37
N GLY A 51 6.87 -0.30 7.70
CA GLY A 51 7.99 -0.56 8.61
C GLY A 51 7.72 -1.67 9.61
N PHE A 52 8.36 -1.58 10.77
CA PHE A 52 8.31 -2.59 11.82
C PHE A 52 7.78 -2.00 13.13
N ALA A 53 7.03 -2.81 13.89
CA ALA A 53 6.27 -2.35 15.07
C ALA A 53 7.10 -1.64 16.14
N THR A 54 8.36 -2.02 16.31
CA THR A 54 9.26 -1.53 17.37
C THR A 54 10.16 -0.38 16.92
N ARG A 55 9.88 0.23 15.76
CA ARG A 55 10.83 1.11 15.05
C ARG A 55 10.37 2.55 14.82
N GLY A 56 9.27 2.96 15.44
CA GLY A 56 8.86 4.37 15.49
C GLY A 56 8.09 4.88 14.27
N VAL A 57 7.66 3.99 13.38
CA VAL A 57 6.77 4.34 12.26
C VAL A 57 5.34 4.56 12.72
N GLY A 58 4.60 5.42 12.02
CA GLY A 58 3.21 5.77 12.33
C GLY A 58 2.25 4.61 12.09
N ALA A 59 2.50 3.86 11.03
CA ALA A 59 1.71 2.70 10.63
C ALA A 59 2.55 1.63 9.93
N ILE A 60 2.16 0.37 10.06
CA ILE A 60 2.63 -0.75 9.24
C ILE A 60 1.52 -1.07 8.24
N CYS A 61 1.86 -1.18 6.96
CA CYS A 61 1.01 -1.83 5.97
C CYS A 61 1.61 -3.20 5.67
N MET A 62 0.91 -4.28 6.03
CA MET A 62 1.32 -5.64 5.65
C MET A 62 1.30 -5.79 4.13
N GLU A 63 2.16 -6.66 3.62
CA GLU A 63 2.32 -6.93 2.20
C GLU A 63 1.02 -7.34 1.50
N ALA A 64 1.04 -7.27 0.17
CA ALA A 64 -0.04 -7.75 -0.70
C ALA A 64 -0.51 -9.14 -0.26
N THR A 65 -1.71 -9.20 0.31
CA THR A 65 -2.31 -10.40 0.85
C THR A 65 -3.44 -10.83 -0.07
N SER A 66 -3.30 -12.02 -0.64
CA SER A 66 -4.22 -12.48 -1.68
C SER A 66 -5.58 -12.88 -1.10
N VAL A 67 -6.66 -12.47 -1.77
CA VAL A 67 -8.05 -12.77 -1.38
C VAL A 67 -8.53 -14.14 -1.84
N VAL A 68 -7.83 -14.78 -2.78
CA VAL A 68 -8.09 -16.14 -3.30
C VAL A 68 -6.76 -16.84 -3.64
N PRO A 69 -6.67 -18.18 -3.60
CA PRO A 69 -5.42 -18.91 -3.88
C PRO A 69 -4.77 -18.59 -5.24
N GLU A 70 -5.60 -18.45 -6.28
CA GLU A 70 -5.23 -18.17 -7.67
C GLU A 70 -4.84 -16.70 -7.92
N GLY A 71 -5.16 -15.81 -6.96
CA GLY A 71 -4.84 -14.40 -7.02
C GLY A 71 -3.47 -14.06 -6.44
N ARG A 72 -2.65 -15.06 -6.09
CA ARG A 72 -1.30 -14.85 -5.56
C ARG A 72 -0.31 -14.53 -6.68
N ILE A 73 0.63 -13.62 -6.40
CA ILE A 73 1.78 -13.35 -7.26
C ILE A 73 2.67 -14.58 -7.29
N SER A 74 3.03 -15.11 -6.12
CA SER A 74 3.84 -16.32 -5.96
C SER A 74 3.24 -17.32 -4.96
N PRO A 75 3.65 -18.60 -4.98
CA PRO A 75 3.20 -19.58 -4.00
C PRO A 75 3.49 -19.18 -2.54
N GLU A 76 4.55 -18.39 -2.32
CA GLU A 76 4.99 -17.88 -1.02
C GLU A 76 4.22 -16.66 -0.51
N ASP A 77 3.28 -16.10 -1.29
CA ASP A 77 2.50 -14.93 -0.89
C ASP A 77 1.61 -15.21 0.34
N ALA A 78 1.43 -14.17 1.15
CA ALA A 78 0.42 -14.13 2.20
C ALA A 78 -1.00 -14.26 1.61
N GLY A 79 -1.92 -14.79 2.43
CA GLY A 79 -3.30 -15.06 2.02
C GLY A 79 -4.34 -14.82 3.10
N LEU A 80 -5.56 -14.47 2.68
CA LEU A 80 -6.71 -14.28 3.56
C LEU A 80 -8.04 -14.82 2.96
N TRP A 81 -7.96 -15.96 2.28
CA TRP A 81 -9.09 -16.64 1.65
C TRP A 81 -9.76 -17.71 2.55
N LYS A 82 -9.14 -18.11 3.66
CA LYS A 82 -9.63 -19.14 4.62
C LYS A 82 -9.56 -18.65 6.06
N ASP A 83 -10.48 -19.12 6.89
CA ASP A 83 -10.55 -18.74 8.31
C ASP A 83 -9.35 -19.25 9.12
N SER A 84 -8.71 -20.34 8.68
CA SER A 84 -7.46 -20.82 9.29
C SER A 84 -6.32 -19.79 9.23
N GLN A 85 -6.41 -18.77 8.38
CA GLN A 85 -5.43 -17.69 8.26
C GLN A 85 -5.65 -16.57 9.30
N ILE A 86 -6.79 -16.54 10.00
CA ILE A 86 -7.13 -15.52 10.99
C ILE A 86 -6.20 -15.59 12.20
N ALA A 87 -6.13 -16.75 12.87
CA ALA A 87 -5.38 -16.87 14.12
C ALA A 87 -3.88 -16.54 13.96
N PRO A 88 -3.17 -16.98 12.91
CA PRO A 88 -1.79 -16.57 12.67
C PRO A 88 -1.60 -15.07 12.46
N LEU A 89 -2.46 -14.42 11.68
CA LEU A 89 -2.38 -12.98 11.41
C LEU A 89 -2.76 -12.15 12.64
N LYS A 90 -3.74 -12.61 13.42
CA LYS A 90 -4.15 -11.98 14.69
C LYS A 90 -3.00 -11.86 15.68
N ARG A 91 -2.14 -12.88 15.77
CA ARG A 91 -0.93 -12.80 16.60
C ARG A 91 0.02 -11.67 16.17
N ILE A 92 0.14 -11.41 14.87
CA ILE A 92 0.99 -10.33 14.33
C ILE A 92 0.37 -8.96 14.66
N VAL A 93 -0.94 -8.83 14.50
CA VAL A 93 -1.67 -7.60 14.82
C VAL A 93 -1.61 -7.28 16.31
N GLU A 94 -1.88 -8.26 17.17
CA GLU A 94 -1.78 -8.13 18.63
C GLU A 94 -0.36 -7.73 19.06
N PHE A 95 0.68 -8.31 18.44
CA PHE A 95 2.07 -7.90 18.70
C PHE A 95 2.30 -6.43 18.32
N SER A 96 1.83 -5.99 17.14
CA SER A 96 1.99 -4.59 16.71
C SER A 96 1.29 -3.62 17.66
N HIS A 97 0.07 -3.95 18.08
CA HIS A 97 -0.68 -3.16 19.06
C HIS A 97 0.01 -3.10 20.41
N ALA A 98 0.64 -4.20 20.86
CA ALA A 98 1.43 -4.19 22.08
C ALA A 98 2.66 -3.27 22.01
N GLN A 99 3.18 -2.98 20.81
CA GLN A 99 4.24 -1.98 20.62
C GLN A 99 3.70 -0.55 20.43
N GLY A 100 2.38 -0.36 20.48
CA GLY A 100 1.74 0.93 20.23
C GLY A 100 1.83 1.38 18.77
N THR A 101 1.87 0.44 17.82
CA THR A 101 1.97 0.73 16.39
C THR A 101 0.74 0.24 15.65
N LYS A 102 0.12 1.14 14.87
CA LYS A 102 -1.02 0.83 14.02
C LYS A 102 -0.62 -0.09 12.88
N ILE A 103 -1.46 -1.06 12.56
CA ILE A 103 -1.19 -2.04 11.51
C ILE A 103 -2.42 -2.24 10.63
N GLY A 104 -2.20 -2.17 9.33
CA GLY A 104 -3.18 -2.49 8.31
C GLY A 104 -2.64 -3.53 7.36
N ILE A 105 -3.45 -3.87 6.37
CA ILE A 105 -3.19 -4.93 5.40
C ILE A 105 -3.55 -4.48 4.00
N GLN A 106 -2.69 -4.80 3.03
CA GLN A 106 -3.00 -4.58 1.63
C GLN A 106 -3.72 -5.81 1.05
N LEU A 107 -5.00 -5.70 0.73
CA LEU A 107 -5.77 -6.76 0.05
C LEU A 107 -5.51 -6.70 -1.46
N ALA A 108 -5.16 -7.84 -2.05
CA ALA A 108 -4.68 -7.90 -3.43
C ALA A 108 -5.21 -9.09 -4.23
N HIS A 109 -5.15 -8.95 -5.55
CA HIS A 109 -5.31 -10.03 -6.52
C HIS A 109 -4.38 -9.77 -7.70
N ALA A 110 -3.41 -10.67 -7.94
CA ALA A 110 -2.35 -10.48 -8.92
C ALA A 110 -2.81 -10.54 -10.39
N GLY A 111 -4.05 -10.97 -10.62
CA GLY A 111 -4.69 -10.96 -11.94
C GLY A 111 -3.86 -11.73 -12.95
N ARG A 112 -3.63 -11.13 -14.10
CA ARG A 112 -2.85 -11.72 -15.20
C ARG A 112 -1.36 -11.90 -14.90
N LYS A 113 -0.88 -11.32 -13.80
CA LYS A 113 0.50 -11.46 -13.29
C LYS A 113 0.63 -12.48 -12.15
N ALA A 114 -0.43 -13.21 -11.82
CA ALA A 114 -0.39 -14.30 -10.86
C ALA A 114 0.53 -15.45 -11.32
N SER A 115 0.79 -16.39 -10.41
CA SER A 115 1.50 -17.64 -10.71
C SER A 115 2.93 -17.46 -11.25
N THR A 116 3.70 -16.62 -10.57
CA THR A 116 5.13 -16.38 -10.81
C THR A 116 5.99 -16.87 -9.63
N TYR A 117 7.32 -16.78 -9.75
CA TYR A 117 8.23 -17.13 -8.65
C TYR A 117 8.49 -15.96 -7.72
N ALA A 118 8.73 -16.28 -6.44
CA ALA A 118 9.40 -15.35 -5.55
C ALA A 118 10.74 -14.90 -6.18
N PRO A 119 11.14 -13.62 -6.05
CA PRO A 119 12.29 -13.07 -6.79
C PRO A 119 13.64 -13.78 -6.57
N TRP A 120 13.82 -14.46 -5.43
CA TRP A 120 15.04 -15.21 -5.09
C TRP A 120 14.98 -16.70 -5.50
N ARG A 121 13.86 -17.17 -6.03
CA ARG A 121 13.68 -18.56 -6.48
C ARG A 121 14.01 -18.66 -7.97
N THR A 122 14.80 -19.67 -8.31
CA THR A 122 15.19 -19.96 -9.70
C THR A 122 14.45 -21.17 -10.31
N LYS A 123 13.66 -21.91 -9.50
CA LYS A 123 12.87 -23.09 -9.92
C LYS A 123 11.55 -23.19 -9.13
N ALA A 124 10.53 -23.82 -9.72
CA ALA A 124 9.24 -24.09 -9.08
C ALA A 124 9.33 -25.08 -7.91
N ALA A 125 8.52 -24.84 -6.88
CA ALA A 125 8.20 -25.83 -5.86
C ALA A 125 6.93 -26.60 -6.28
N GLY A 126 7.10 -27.78 -6.89
CA GLY A 126 6.02 -28.76 -7.08
C GLY A 126 5.20 -28.67 -8.38
N PRO A 127 4.35 -29.68 -8.63
CA PRO A 127 3.56 -29.80 -9.86
C PRO A 127 2.29 -28.95 -9.73
N ILE A 128 2.33 -27.70 -10.19
CA ILE A 128 1.12 -26.87 -10.34
C ILE A 128 0.88 -26.64 -11.83
N MET A 129 -0.35 -26.96 -12.26
CA MET A 129 -0.86 -27.04 -13.64
C MET A 129 -0.97 -25.70 -14.41
N PHE A 130 -0.17 -24.70 -14.08
CA PHE A 130 0.03 -23.55 -14.97
C PHE A 130 1.53 -23.33 -15.06
N THR A 131 2.04 -23.36 -16.30
CA THR A 131 3.45 -23.54 -16.63
C THR A 131 4.40 -22.60 -15.85
N PRO A 132 5.57 -23.10 -15.40
CA PRO A 132 6.56 -22.35 -14.61
C PRO A 132 7.16 -21.12 -15.34
N ARG A 133 7.32 -19.98 -14.65
CA ARG A 133 7.88 -18.72 -15.22
C ARG A 133 9.25 -18.34 -14.65
N PRO A 134 10.35 -18.43 -15.41
CA PRO A 134 11.61 -17.73 -15.08
C PRO A 134 11.44 -16.20 -14.99
N PRO A 135 12.20 -15.51 -14.12
CA PRO A 135 12.08 -14.06 -13.88
C PRO A 135 12.34 -13.15 -15.10
N HIS A 136 12.76 -13.72 -16.25
CA HIS A 136 13.10 -12.99 -17.48
C HIS A 136 12.10 -13.17 -18.63
N LEU A 137 10.99 -13.90 -18.45
CA LEU A 137 10.03 -14.09 -19.54
C LEU A 137 9.05 -12.92 -19.66
N THR A 138 9.01 -12.35 -20.86
CA THR A 138 8.04 -11.36 -21.30
C THR A 138 6.63 -11.96 -21.34
N GLN A 139 5.62 -11.08 -21.33
CA GLN A 139 4.18 -11.40 -21.41
C GLN A 139 3.81 -12.35 -22.57
N ARG A 140 4.67 -12.43 -23.59
CA ARG A 140 4.52 -13.26 -24.81
C ARG A 140 4.55 -14.78 -24.57
N SER A 141 4.96 -15.21 -23.38
CA SER A 141 5.13 -16.63 -23.00
C SER A 141 4.16 -17.07 -21.90
N ALA A 142 3.22 -16.20 -21.50
CA ALA A 142 2.21 -16.54 -20.51
C ALA A 142 1.15 -17.48 -21.11
N PRO A 143 0.56 -18.40 -20.34
CA PRO A 143 -0.63 -19.11 -20.79
C PRO A 143 -1.71 -18.09 -21.19
N PRO A 144 -2.59 -18.41 -22.15
CA PRO A 144 -3.62 -17.50 -22.61
C PRO A 144 -4.44 -17.00 -21.43
N GLN A 145 -4.48 -15.68 -21.27
CA GLN A 145 -5.25 -15.03 -20.22
C GLN A 145 -6.73 -15.24 -20.54
N LYS A 146 -7.46 -15.92 -19.64
CA LYS A 146 -8.91 -16.07 -19.78
C LYS A 146 -9.54 -14.74 -19.38
N GLU A 147 -10.28 -14.14 -20.31
CA GLU A 147 -11.12 -12.99 -19.99
C GLU A 147 -12.16 -13.38 -18.92
N MET A 148 -12.27 -12.59 -17.85
CA MET A 148 -13.21 -12.86 -16.76
C MET A 148 -14.65 -12.70 -17.23
N THR A 149 -15.49 -13.66 -16.84
CA THR A 149 -16.95 -13.54 -16.93
C THR A 149 -17.51 -12.70 -15.79
N GLU A 150 -18.79 -12.33 -15.86
CA GLU A 150 -19.47 -11.66 -14.75
C GLU A 150 -19.49 -12.51 -13.47
N GLN A 151 -19.61 -13.83 -13.61
CA GLN A 151 -19.54 -14.75 -12.48
C GLN A 151 -18.13 -14.75 -11.85
N ASP A 152 -17.08 -14.76 -12.67
CA ASP A 152 -15.70 -14.67 -12.18
C ASP A 152 -15.48 -13.35 -11.41
N MET A 153 -15.97 -12.24 -11.96
CA MET A 153 -15.87 -10.92 -11.32
C MET A 153 -16.62 -10.87 -9.99
N LYS A 154 -17.85 -11.39 -9.95
CA LYS A 154 -18.64 -11.47 -8.72
C LYS A 154 -17.95 -12.32 -7.66
N TYR A 155 -17.39 -13.47 -8.05
CA TYR A 155 -16.64 -14.35 -7.15
C TYR A 155 -15.45 -13.62 -6.51
N ILE A 156 -14.68 -12.86 -7.31
CA ILE A 156 -13.55 -12.09 -6.78
C ILE A 156 -14.02 -10.96 -5.84
N GLU A 157 -15.08 -10.24 -6.20
CA GLU A 157 -15.66 -9.23 -5.31
C GLU A 157 -16.12 -9.83 -3.98
N ASP A 158 -16.80 -10.97 -4.01
CA ASP A 158 -17.25 -11.69 -2.82
C ASP A 158 -16.06 -12.14 -1.96
N ALA A 159 -14.93 -12.52 -2.60
CA ALA A 159 -13.70 -12.86 -1.91
C ALA A 159 -13.03 -11.64 -1.23
N PHE A 160 -13.03 -10.47 -1.87
CA PHE A 160 -12.58 -9.23 -1.23
C PHE A 160 -13.43 -8.91 0.01
N VAL A 161 -14.76 -8.99 -0.09
CA VAL A 161 -15.66 -8.77 1.05
C VAL A 161 -15.41 -9.80 2.17
N ALA A 162 -15.23 -11.08 1.82
CA ALA A 162 -14.91 -12.11 2.80
C ALA A 162 -13.57 -11.84 3.50
N ALA A 163 -12.53 -11.42 2.77
CA ALA A 163 -11.26 -11.02 3.35
C ALA A 163 -11.39 -9.79 4.25
N THR A 164 -12.21 -8.80 3.88
CA THR A 164 -12.53 -7.63 4.73
C THR A 164 -13.17 -8.04 6.06
N LYS A 165 -14.12 -8.99 6.04
CA LYS A 165 -14.71 -9.56 7.26
C LYS A 165 -13.66 -10.21 8.16
N ARG A 166 -12.75 -11.00 7.59
CA ARG A 166 -11.62 -11.58 8.34
C ARG A 166 -10.71 -10.50 8.91
N CYS A 167 -10.45 -9.41 8.18
CA CYS A 167 -9.65 -8.30 8.68
C CYS A 167 -10.26 -7.67 9.95
N LYS A 168 -11.59 -7.57 10.03
CA LYS A 168 -12.29 -7.10 11.23
C LYS A 168 -12.06 -8.02 12.42
N GLU A 169 -12.22 -9.33 12.22
CA GLU A 169 -12.04 -10.35 13.26
C GLU A 169 -10.59 -10.42 13.78
N ILE A 170 -9.63 -10.27 12.86
CA ILE A 170 -8.21 -10.18 13.16
C ILE A 170 -7.90 -8.91 13.98
N GLY A 171 -8.58 -7.80 13.68
CA GLY A 171 -8.43 -6.53 14.39
C GLY A 171 -7.50 -5.53 13.70
N PHE A 172 -7.31 -5.61 12.38
CA PHE A 172 -6.54 -4.59 11.65
C PHE A 172 -7.11 -3.18 11.86
N ASP A 173 -6.24 -2.18 11.89
CA ASP A 173 -6.63 -0.77 12.08
C ASP A 173 -7.12 -0.13 10.79
N PHE A 174 -6.56 -0.53 9.64
CA PHE A 174 -6.95 -0.04 8.30
C PHE A 174 -6.77 -1.14 7.24
N ILE A 175 -7.38 -0.95 6.08
CA ILE A 175 -7.19 -1.80 4.89
C ILE A 175 -6.70 -0.92 3.77
N GLU A 176 -5.80 -1.43 2.94
CA GLU A 176 -5.44 -0.86 1.65
C GLU A 176 -5.88 -1.80 0.53
N VAL A 177 -6.65 -1.29 -0.45
CA VAL A 177 -7.01 -2.08 -1.64
C VAL A 177 -5.97 -1.86 -2.73
N HIS A 178 -5.38 -2.94 -3.24
CA HIS A 178 -4.32 -2.85 -4.24
C HIS A 178 -4.88 -2.64 -5.66
N GLY A 179 -4.97 -1.38 -6.09
CA GLY A 179 -5.37 -0.93 -7.42
C GLY A 179 -4.23 -0.53 -8.36
N ALA A 180 -3.03 -1.12 -8.20
CA ALA A 180 -1.80 -0.62 -8.83
C ALA A 180 -0.95 -1.75 -9.43
N HIS A 181 0.21 -1.38 -9.97
CA HIS A 181 1.30 -2.27 -10.40
C HIS A 181 0.94 -3.32 -11.46
N GLY A 182 -0.19 -3.13 -12.15
CA GLY A 182 -0.64 -3.99 -13.25
C GLY A 182 -1.22 -5.32 -12.76
N TYR A 183 -1.63 -5.37 -11.50
CA TYR A 183 -2.46 -6.44 -10.94
C TYR A 183 -3.94 -6.18 -11.23
N LEU A 184 -4.84 -7.07 -10.79
CA LEU A 184 -6.20 -7.18 -11.30
C LEU A 184 -6.94 -5.84 -11.42
N ILE A 185 -7.07 -5.07 -10.35
CA ILE A 185 -7.80 -3.80 -10.39
C ILE A 185 -7.13 -2.80 -11.35
N HIS A 186 -5.80 -2.75 -11.39
CA HIS A 186 -5.07 -1.90 -12.34
C HIS A 186 -5.27 -2.37 -13.79
N GLU A 187 -5.36 -3.68 -14.01
CA GLU A 187 -5.60 -4.26 -15.33
C GLU A 187 -6.94 -3.79 -15.90
N PHE A 188 -7.98 -3.67 -15.07
CA PHE A 188 -9.30 -3.22 -15.49
C PHE A 188 -9.36 -1.72 -15.80
N VAL A 189 -8.64 -0.86 -15.07
CA VAL A 189 -8.73 0.59 -15.32
C VAL A 189 -7.89 1.05 -16.50
N SER A 190 -6.81 0.32 -16.84
CA SER A 190 -5.93 0.72 -17.94
C SER A 190 -6.40 0.20 -19.31
N PRO A 191 -6.51 1.08 -20.33
CA PRO A 191 -6.80 0.68 -21.72
C PRO A 191 -5.77 -0.28 -22.34
N ILE A 192 -4.54 -0.33 -21.80
CA ILE A 192 -3.47 -1.22 -22.31
C ILE A 192 -3.78 -2.68 -22.00
N SER A 193 -4.49 -2.93 -20.91
CA SER A 193 -4.81 -4.28 -20.42
C SER A 193 -6.27 -4.64 -20.59
N ASN A 194 -7.17 -3.66 -20.58
CA ASN A 194 -8.59 -3.86 -20.71
C ASN A 194 -9.09 -3.35 -22.06
N THR A 195 -9.28 -4.28 -23.00
CA THR A 195 -9.85 -4.03 -24.32
C THR A 195 -11.30 -4.53 -24.43
N ARG A 196 -11.98 -4.72 -23.28
CA ARG A 196 -13.36 -5.18 -23.26
C ARG A 196 -14.27 -4.15 -23.93
N THR A 197 -15.30 -4.65 -24.61
CA THR A 197 -16.32 -3.84 -25.27
C THR A 197 -17.65 -3.82 -24.50
N ASP A 198 -17.72 -4.52 -23.38
CA ASP A 198 -18.87 -4.53 -22.49
C ASP A 198 -18.78 -3.44 -21.41
N GLN A 199 -19.74 -3.45 -20.49
CA GLN A 199 -19.86 -2.49 -19.38
C GLN A 199 -18.69 -2.49 -18.39
N TYR A 200 -17.71 -3.40 -18.53
CA TYR A 200 -16.51 -3.43 -17.69
C TYR A 200 -15.27 -2.94 -18.44
N GLY A 201 -15.41 -2.44 -19.68
CA GLY A 201 -14.39 -1.67 -20.37
C GLY A 201 -14.22 -0.28 -19.75
N GLY A 202 -13.00 0.05 -19.33
CA GLY A 202 -12.66 1.36 -18.75
C GLY A 202 -12.79 1.46 -17.21
N PRO A 203 -12.59 2.66 -16.63
CA PRO A 203 -12.53 2.86 -15.18
C PRO A 203 -13.94 2.92 -14.57
N LEU A 204 -14.53 1.74 -14.37
CA LEU A 204 -15.85 1.53 -13.76
C LEU A 204 -15.78 0.62 -12.51
N LEU A 205 -14.68 0.71 -11.76
CA LEU A 205 -14.44 -0.14 -10.58
C LEU A 205 -14.81 0.53 -9.25
N GLU A 206 -15.11 1.82 -9.27
CA GLU A 206 -15.43 2.61 -8.07
C GLU A 206 -16.63 2.02 -7.30
N ASN A 207 -17.67 1.56 -8.00
CA ASN A 207 -18.84 0.91 -7.39
C ASN A 207 -18.50 -0.40 -6.66
N ARG A 208 -17.40 -1.06 -7.04
CA ARG A 208 -16.97 -2.31 -6.41
C ARG A 208 -16.29 -2.06 -5.06
N LEU A 209 -15.67 -0.89 -4.89
CA LEU A 209 -15.13 -0.46 -3.59
C LEU A 209 -16.23 -0.16 -2.58
N GLU A 210 -17.46 0.17 -3.01
CA GLU A 210 -18.59 0.42 -2.11
C GLU A 210 -18.90 -0.80 -1.25
N ARG A 211 -18.78 -2.02 -1.79
CA ARG A 211 -18.99 -3.26 -1.04
C ARG A 211 -17.94 -3.47 0.06
N ILE A 212 -16.66 -3.18 -0.24
CA ILE A 212 -15.58 -3.21 0.74
C ILE A 212 -15.80 -2.10 1.78
N ARG A 213 -16.17 -0.90 1.33
CA ARG A 213 -16.44 0.25 2.18
C ARG A 213 -17.59 -0.04 3.14
N GLU A 214 -18.67 -0.66 2.66
CA GLU A 214 -19.82 -1.09 3.46
C GLU A 214 -19.41 -2.10 4.53
N GLU A 215 -18.54 -3.04 4.18
CA GLU A 215 -17.99 -3.99 5.14
C GLU A 215 -16.88 -3.38 6.01
N TRP A 216 -16.38 -2.16 5.78
CA TRP A 216 -15.30 -1.56 6.57
C TRP A 216 -15.65 -0.20 7.18
N LYS A 217 -16.94 0.21 7.22
CA LYS A 217 -17.42 1.60 7.43
C LYS A 217 -16.65 2.47 8.42
N ASP A 218 -16.31 1.96 9.60
CA ASP A 218 -15.83 2.76 10.73
C ASP A 218 -14.31 2.96 10.78
N LYS A 219 -13.56 2.35 9.87
CA LYS A 219 -12.08 2.37 9.87
C LYS A 219 -11.53 2.93 8.56
N PRO A 220 -10.28 3.45 8.55
CA PRO A 220 -9.69 3.96 7.33
C PRO A 220 -9.58 2.90 6.23
N LEU A 221 -10.01 3.26 5.02
CA LEU A 221 -9.86 2.48 3.79
C LEU A 221 -8.97 3.24 2.83
N PHE A 222 -7.82 2.66 2.53
CA PHE A 222 -6.84 3.19 1.61
C PHE A 222 -7.00 2.53 0.25
N VAL A 223 -6.64 3.24 -0.82
CA VAL A 223 -6.50 2.65 -2.14
C VAL A 223 -5.13 3.00 -2.68
N ARG A 224 -4.41 1.99 -3.16
CA ARG A 224 -3.15 2.18 -3.85
C ARG A 224 -3.37 2.18 -5.35
N ILE A 225 -2.87 3.19 -6.06
CA ILE A 225 -3.00 3.29 -7.52
C ILE A 225 -1.63 3.38 -8.20
N SER A 226 -1.58 3.00 -9.48
CA SER A 226 -0.51 3.42 -10.37
C SER A 226 -0.98 4.69 -11.07
N ALA A 227 -0.28 5.82 -10.89
CA ALA A 227 -0.68 7.10 -11.48
C ALA A 227 -0.46 7.18 -13.00
N THR A 228 0.35 6.28 -13.55
CA THR A 228 0.63 6.17 -14.99
C THR A 228 1.16 4.78 -15.31
N ASP A 229 0.91 4.31 -16.52
CA ASP A 229 1.54 3.11 -17.09
C ASP A 229 2.93 3.36 -17.67
N TRP A 230 3.37 4.62 -17.74
CA TRP A 230 4.59 5.03 -18.42
C TRP A 230 4.65 4.57 -19.88
N ALA A 231 3.50 4.59 -20.57
CA ALA A 231 3.44 4.26 -21.97
C ALA A 231 3.91 5.42 -22.86
N GLU A 232 4.39 5.08 -24.05
CA GLU A 232 4.88 6.05 -25.01
C GLU A 232 3.73 6.74 -25.74
N GLY A 233 3.82 8.05 -25.92
CA GLY A 233 2.79 8.86 -26.56
C GLY A 233 1.86 9.55 -25.55
N PRO A 234 0.82 10.24 -26.03
CA PRO A 234 -0.16 10.92 -25.19
C PRO A 234 -1.13 9.94 -24.49
N GLU A 235 -1.76 10.39 -23.41
CA GLU A 235 -2.83 9.64 -22.73
C GLU A 235 -4.09 9.48 -23.61
N LYS A 236 -4.36 10.49 -24.44
CA LYS A 236 -5.48 10.52 -25.38
C LYS A 236 -5.02 10.64 -26.82
N SER A 237 -5.78 10.05 -27.74
CA SER A 237 -5.71 10.38 -29.16
C SER A 237 -6.30 11.77 -29.44
N GLU A 238 -6.09 12.27 -30.66
CA GLU A 238 -6.60 13.57 -31.11
C GLU A 238 -8.14 13.66 -31.08
N ASP A 239 -8.84 12.53 -31.25
CA ASP A 239 -10.29 12.40 -31.15
C ASP A 239 -10.80 12.19 -29.70
N GLY A 240 -9.89 12.20 -28.72
CA GLY A 240 -10.22 12.16 -27.28
C GLY A 240 -10.37 10.76 -26.68
N ALA A 241 -10.13 9.69 -27.44
CA ALA A 241 -10.14 8.33 -26.90
C ALA A 241 -8.92 8.07 -26.00
N TRP A 242 -9.13 7.35 -24.89
CA TRP A 242 -8.04 6.99 -23.98
C TRP A 242 -7.18 5.87 -24.56
N LEU A 243 -5.90 6.15 -24.77
CA LEU A 243 -4.92 5.21 -25.34
C LEU A 243 -4.15 4.46 -24.26
N GLN A 244 -3.93 5.09 -23.11
CA GLN A 244 -3.14 4.55 -22.01
C GLN A 244 -3.52 5.19 -20.68
N TRP A 245 -3.26 4.48 -19.59
CA TRP A 245 -3.46 5.00 -18.25
C TRP A 245 -2.40 6.03 -17.88
N GLY A 246 -2.84 7.19 -17.41
CA GLY A 246 -1.98 8.27 -16.96
C GLY A 246 -2.59 9.16 -15.90
N ILE A 247 -1.97 10.32 -15.68
CA ILE A 247 -2.27 11.18 -14.52
C ILE A 247 -3.64 11.84 -14.67
N GLU A 248 -4.10 12.11 -15.90
CA GLU A 248 -5.43 12.68 -16.13
C GLU A 248 -6.50 11.65 -15.75
N GLN A 249 -6.39 10.42 -16.25
CA GLN A 249 -7.33 9.34 -15.88
C GLN A 249 -7.28 9.01 -14.39
N SER A 250 -6.09 8.96 -13.80
CA SER A 250 -5.91 8.74 -12.36
C SER A 250 -6.64 9.80 -11.54
N THR A 251 -6.52 11.07 -11.93
CA THR A 251 -7.19 12.18 -11.26
C THR A 251 -8.71 12.08 -11.36
N LEU A 252 -9.25 11.73 -12.53
CA LEU A 252 -10.68 11.53 -12.72
C LEU A 252 -11.21 10.36 -11.88
N TRP A 253 -10.51 9.22 -11.89
CA TRP A 253 -10.92 8.04 -11.15
C TRP A 253 -10.89 8.27 -9.63
N VAL A 254 -9.86 8.96 -9.13
CA VAL A 254 -9.79 9.40 -7.72
C VAL A 254 -10.95 10.32 -7.37
N GLY A 255 -11.30 11.27 -8.24
CA GLY A 255 -12.46 12.15 -8.03
C GLY A 255 -13.77 11.39 -7.88
N LYS A 256 -13.97 10.33 -8.69
CA LYS A 256 -15.14 9.46 -8.56
C LYS A 256 -15.13 8.69 -7.23
N MET A 257 -14.01 8.06 -6.87
CA MET A 257 -13.88 7.35 -5.58
C MET A 257 -14.16 8.27 -4.38
N LEU A 258 -13.70 9.52 -4.45
CA LEU A 258 -14.01 10.55 -3.44
C LEU A 258 -15.50 10.86 -3.38
N SER A 259 -16.16 11.06 -4.52
CA SER A 259 -17.60 11.37 -4.57
C SER A 259 -18.48 10.26 -4.00
N LEU A 260 -18.04 9.00 -4.09
CA LEU A 260 -18.71 7.85 -3.49
C LEU A 260 -18.36 7.65 -2.00
N GLY A 261 -17.39 8.39 -1.46
CA GLY A 261 -16.94 8.25 -0.07
C GLY A 261 -16.28 6.89 0.24
N VAL A 262 -15.69 6.25 -0.78
CA VAL A 262 -15.10 4.90 -0.67
C VAL A 262 -13.61 4.91 -0.34
N ILE A 263 -12.96 6.08 -0.26
CA ILE A 263 -11.55 6.21 0.10
C ILE A 263 -11.32 7.27 1.16
N ASP A 264 -10.40 7.00 2.08
CA ASP A 264 -9.97 7.93 3.12
C ASP A 264 -8.52 8.41 2.91
N LEU A 265 -7.69 7.61 2.22
CA LEU A 265 -6.32 7.94 1.84
C LEU A 265 -5.95 7.25 0.52
N LEU A 266 -5.20 7.94 -0.33
CA LEU A 266 -4.70 7.39 -1.59
C LEU A 266 -3.18 7.20 -1.57
N ASP A 267 -2.70 5.97 -1.74
CA ASP A 267 -1.27 5.66 -1.93
C ASP A 267 -0.91 5.73 -3.43
N VAL A 268 -0.10 6.72 -3.82
CA VAL A 268 0.15 7.04 -5.22
C VAL A 268 1.47 6.44 -5.68
N SER A 269 1.40 5.32 -6.41
CA SER A 269 2.52 4.66 -7.06
C SER A 269 2.50 4.84 -8.58
N SER A 270 3.18 3.99 -9.35
CA SER A 270 3.10 3.99 -10.82
C SER A 270 3.53 2.67 -11.46
N GLY A 271 3.24 2.52 -12.75
CA GLY A 271 3.75 1.48 -13.63
C GLY A 271 3.25 0.08 -13.32
N GLY A 272 3.98 -0.89 -13.83
CA GLY A 272 3.82 -2.33 -13.61
C GLY A 272 2.86 -3.04 -14.57
N ASN A 273 2.08 -2.30 -15.36
CA ASN A 273 1.11 -2.86 -16.30
C ASN A 273 1.69 -3.07 -17.70
N TRP A 274 2.40 -2.08 -18.25
CA TRP A 274 2.97 -2.17 -19.59
C TRP A 274 4.41 -2.68 -19.53
N PHE A 275 4.71 -3.76 -20.26
CA PHE A 275 6.05 -4.35 -20.23
C PHE A 275 7.13 -3.48 -20.90
N LYS A 276 6.75 -2.49 -21.72
CA LYS A 276 7.65 -1.53 -22.36
C LYS A 276 7.68 -0.17 -21.64
N GLU A 277 7.17 -0.10 -20.41
CA GLU A 277 7.18 1.11 -19.59
C GLU A 277 8.55 1.82 -19.60
N LYS A 278 8.55 3.14 -19.80
CA LYS A 278 9.75 3.97 -19.77
C LYS A 278 9.87 4.70 -18.44
N VAL A 279 10.16 3.96 -17.37
CA VAL A 279 10.34 4.52 -16.01
C VAL A 279 11.72 5.17 -15.90
N GLY A 280 11.79 6.47 -16.20
CA GLY A 280 13.04 7.22 -16.28
C GLY A 280 13.93 6.81 -17.47
N ALA A 281 14.76 7.71 -17.98
CA ALA A 281 15.56 7.49 -19.19
C ALA A 281 16.59 6.33 -19.11
N VAL A 282 16.75 5.68 -17.95
CA VAL A 282 17.82 4.69 -17.70
C VAL A 282 17.32 3.39 -17.02
N GLY A 283 16.00 3.17 -16.99
CA GLY A 283 15.37 1.95 -16.45
C GLY A 283 15.22 1.93 -14.92
N ARG A 284 14.60 0.85 -14.42
CA ARG A 284 14.11 0.69 -13.03
C ARG A 284 15.17 0.90 -11.92
N GLY A 285 16.46 0.92 -12.25
CA GLY A 285 17.57 1.05 -11.29
C GLY A 285 18.08 2.47 -11.04
N ASN A 286 17.68 3.46 -11.85
CA ASN A 286 18.32 4.79 -11.85
C ASN A 286 17.34 5.96 -11.62
N VAL A 287 16.21 5.69 -10.96
CA VAL A 287 15.23 6.72 -10.60
C VAL A 287 15.67 7.46 -9.33
N GLY A 288 15.54 8.79 -9.35
CA GLY A 288 15.92 9.66 -8.25
C GLY A 288 15.02 9.53 -7.01
N HIS A 289 15.46 10.12 -5.91
CA HIS A 289 14.68 10.21 -4.68
C HIS A 289 13.34 10.92 -4.94
N GLY A 290 12.24 10.33 -4.48
CA GLY A 290 10.89 10.90 -4.63
C GLY A 290 10.38 11.01 -6.07
N TYR A 291 10.87 10.19 -7.01
CA TYR A 291 10.50 10.32 -8.44
C TYR A 291 9.00 10.19 -8.75
N LEU A 292 8.18 9.68 -7.82
CA LEU A 292 6.72 9.61 -7.95
C LEU A 292 5.96 10.72 -7.22
N VAL A 293 6.65 11.53 -6.40
CA VAL A 293 6.05 12.65 -5.67
C VAL A 293 5.32 13.63 -6.60
N PRO A 294 5.79 13.92 -7.84
CA PRO A 294 5.03 14.76 -8.76
C PRO A 294 3.61 14.24 -9.07
N PHE A 295 3.38 12.93 -9.04
CA PHE A 295 2.04 12.37 -9.23
C PHE A 295 1.16 12.55 -7.99
N SER A 296 1.72 12.34 -6.79
CA SER A 296 1.03 12.64 -5.53
C SER A 296 0.61 14.12 -5.49
N GLU A 297 1.52 15.01 -5.88
CA GLU A 297 1.30 16.45 -5.94
C GLU A 297 0.19 16.81 -6.93
N ALA A 298 0.21 16.25 -8.14
CA ALA A 298 -0.83 16.50 -9.14
C ALA A 298 -2.23 16.09 -8.66
N ILE A 299 -2.34 14.92 -8.02
CA ILE A 299 -3.61 14.44 -7.46
C ILE A 299 -4.05 15.30 -6.28
N LYS A 300 -3.13 15.67 -5.38
CA LYS A 300 -3.41 16.52 -4.23
C LYS A 300 -3.88 17.92 -4.65
N LYS A 301 -3.30 18.48 -5.72
CA LYS A 301 -3.76 19.75 -6.33
C LYS A 301 -5.18 19.64 -6.89
N ALA A 302 -5.51 18.52 -7.54
CA ALA A 302 -6.84 18.30 -8.08
C ALA A 302 -7.90 18.00 -7.00
N HIS A 303 -7.49 17.33 -5.91
CA HIS A 303 -8.36 16.93 -4.80
C HIS A 303 -7.77 17.33 -3.43
N PRO A 304 -7.78 18.63 -3.06
CA PRO A 304 -7.07 19.12 -1.87
C PRO A 304 -7.52 18.50 -0.54
N SER A 305 -8.78 18.09 -0.46
CA SER A 305 -9.38 17.48 0.74
C SER A 305 -8.99 16.01 0.94
N LEU A 306 -8.46 15.33 -0.08
CA LEU A 306 -8.04 13.94 0.01
C LEU A 306 -6.68 13.84 0.70
N ILE A 307 -6.54 12.90 1.62
CA ILE A 307 -5.24 12.53 2.19
C ILE A 307 -4.48 11.72 1.15
N VAL A 308 -3.30 12.19 0.74
CA VAL A 308 -2.49 11.58 -0.31
C VAL A 308 -1.15 11.12 0.26
N GLY A 309 -0.81 9.86 0.02
CA GLY A 309 0.48 9.27 0.31
C GLY A 309 1.44 9.35 -0.87
N ALA A 310 2.69 9.72 -0.58
CA ALA A 310 3.79 9.63 -1.54
C ALA A 310 4.69 8.42 -1.28
N VAL A 311 5.15 7.78 -2.35
CA VAL A 311 6.12 6.67 -2.34
C VAL A 311 7.16 6.90 -3.44
N GLY A 312 8.16 6.03 -3.54
CA GLY A 312 9.10 6.02 -4.66
C GLY A 312 10.47 6.57 -4.29
N MET A 313 11.39 5.68 -3.90
CA MET A 313 12.78 6.01 -3.53
C MET A 313 12.93 7.09 -2.44
N ILE A 314 11.92 7.26 -1.58
CA ILE A 314 12.01 8.14 -0.41
C ILE A 314 12.98 7.53 0.61
N SER A 315 14.00 8.30 0.99
CA SER A 315 15.10 7.89 1.89
C SER A 315 15.78 9.04 2.65
N ASP A 316 15.92 10.24 2.08
CA ASP A 316 16.51 11.41 2.77
C ASP A 316 15.45 12.12 3.66
N PRO A 317 15.65 12.24 4.98
CA PRO A 317 14.67 12.87 5.88
C PRO A 317 14.37 14.35 5.59
N VAL A 318 15.37 15.13 5.16
CA VAL A 318 15.23 16.58 4.93
C VAL A 318 14.41 16.82 3.67
N ILE A 319 14.69 16.09 2.60
CA ILE A 319 13.90 16.14 1.38
C ILE A 319 12.48 15.58 1.62
N THR A 320 12.36 14.53 2.42
CA THR A 320 11.05 13.95 2.76
C THR A 320 10.15 14.95 3.50
N GLU A 321 10.72 15.68 4.47
CA GLU A 321 10.02 16.74 5.20
C GLU A 321 9.53 17.86 4.27
N SER A 322 10.32 18.23 3.24
CA SER A 322 9.89 19.28 2.29
C SER A 322 8.68 18.86 1.47
N TYR A 323 8.51 17.58 1.14
CA TYR A 323 7.31 17.10 0.45
C TYR A 323 6.02 17.34 1.25
N LEU A 324 6.08 17.18 2.57
CA LEU A 324 4.95 17.43 3.46
C LEU A 324 4.71 18.93 3.63
N LYS A 325 5.77 19.71 3.88
CA LYS A 325 5.70 21.18 4.02
C LYS A 325 5.16 21.87 2.77
N ASP A 326 5.57 21.40 1.59
CA ASP A 326 5.15 21.94 0.30
C ASP A 326 3.74 21.48 -0.11
N GLY A 327 3.07 20.65 0.72
CA GLY A 327 1.73 20.14 0.43
C GLY A 327 1.67 19.15 -0.74
N LYS A 328 2.78 18.49 -1.06
CA LYS A 328 2.86 17.48 -2.14
C LYS A 328 2.29 16.12 -1.72
N ALA A 329 2.24 15.87 -0.41
CA ALA A 329 1.62 14.70 0.21
C ALA A 329 1.27 14.99 1.67
N ASP A 330 0.41 14.16 2.26
CA ASP A 330 0.05 14.19 3.68
C ASP A 330 0.75 13.08 4.47
N VAL A 331 1.18 12.00 3.81
CA VAL A 331 2.00 10.93 4.40
C VAL A 331 3.04 10.43 3.42
N VAL A 332 4.05 9.73 3.94
CA VAL A 332 5.08 9.09 3.13
C VAL A 332 5.18 7.60 3.43
N PHE A 333 5.22 6.81 2.36
CA PHE A 333 5.41 5.36 2.40
C PHE A 333 6.87 5.04 2.06
N LEU A 334 7.57 4.36 2.97
CA LEU A 334 8.95 3.94 2.75
C LEU A 334 9.02 2.42 2.67
N ALA A 335 9.67 1.88 1.63
CA ALA A 335 9.82 0.43 1.48
C ALA A 335 11.28 -0.01 1.70
N ARG A 336 12.09 0.02 0.65
CA ARG A 336 13.50 -0.46 0.66
C ARG A 336 14.36 0.20 1.72
N GLU A 337 14.10 1.47 2.04
CA GLU A 337 14.87 2.18 3.05
C GLU A 337 14.64 1.60 4.45
N LEU A 338 13.39 1.33 4.84
CA LEU A 338 13.09 0.73 6.14
C LEU A 338 13.53 -0.72 6.25
N MET A 339 13.64 -1.46 5.13
CA MET A 339 14.23 -2.81 5.14
C MET A 339 15.73 -2.78 5.42
N ARG A 340 16.45 -1.81 4.83
CA ARG A 340 17.91 -1.66 5.01
C ARG A 340 18.28 -0.98 6.32
N ASN A 341 17.48 0.00 6.73
CA ASN A 341 17.62 0.74 7.97
C ASN A 341 16.29 0.74 8.74
N PRO A 342 16.01 -0.30 9.53
CA PRO A 342 14.79 -0.36 10.32
C PRO A 342 14.61 0.80 11.29
N HIS A 343 15.69 1.49 11.68
CA HIS A 343 15.64 2.62 12.62
C HIS A 343 15.47 3.99 11.93
N TRP A 344 15.16 4.01 10.63
CA TRP A 344 15.10 5.23 9.83
C TRP A 344 14.23 6.32 10.47
N ALA A 345 13.06 6.00 11.02
CA ALA A 345 12.19 7.00 11.65
C ALA A 345 12.85 7.71 12.84
N LEU A 346 13.59 6.97 13.68
CA LEU A 346 14.32 7.56 14.81
C LEU A 346 15.55 8.35 14.33
N ALA A 347 16.24 7.86 13.30
CA ALA A 347 17.34 8.59 12.66
C ALA A 347 16.87 9.90 12.02
N ALA A 348 15.74 9.87 11.31
CA ALA A 348 15.09 11.03 10.72
C ALA A 348 14.71 12.06 11.79
N ALA A 349 14.21 11.64 12.95
CA ALA A 349 13.93 12.54 14.06
C ALA A 349 15.18 13.28 14.52
N LYS A 350 16.29 12.55 14.71
CA LYS A 350 17.59 13.14 15.05
C LYS A 350 18.08 14.14 13.99
N THR A 351 17.98 13.79 12.70
CA THR A 351 18.37 14.66 11.58
C THR A 351 17.54 15.94 11.52
N LEU A 352 16.23 15.84 11.77
CA LEU A 352 15.29 16.96 11.73
C LEU A 352 15.18 17.73 13.05
N GLY A 353 15.98 17.37 14.08
CA GLY A 353 15.91 17.99 15.40
C GLY A 353 14.65 17.67 16.20
N ALA A 354 13.83 16.71 15.76
CA ALA A 354 12.62 16.29 16.46
C ALA A 354 12.96 15.40 17.66
N LYS A 355 12.32 15.68 18.80
CA LYS A 355 12.36 14.79 19.97
C LYS A 355 11.23 13.76 19.86
N VAL A 356 11.58 12.50 19.75
CA VAL A 356 10.61 11.40 19.67
C VAL A 356 10.94 10.32 20.69
N LYS A 357 9.91 9.61 21.15
CA LYS A 357 10.04 8.49 22.06
C LYS A 357 10.75 7.31 21.39
N ALA A 358 11.95 6.98 21.83
CA ALA A 358 12.55 5.67 21.53
C ALA A 358 11.91 4.57 22.38
N ALA A 359 12.07 3.30 21.96
CA ALA A 359 11.70 2.17 22.81
C ALA A 359 12.43 2.25 24.16
N ASN A 360 11.75 1.93 25.26
CA ASN A 360 12.35 1.97 26.61
C ASN A 360 13.69 1.22 26.67
N GLN A 361 13.78 0.09 25.97
CA GLN A 361 14.96 -0.78 25.89
C GLN A 361 16.14 -0.14 25.14
N TYR A 362 15.90 0.89 24.33
CA TYR A 362 16.92 1.59 23.53
C TYR A 362 17.16 3.03 23.98
N HIS A 363 16.61 3.47 25.11
CA HIS A 363 16.74 4.87 25.55
C HIS A 363 18.20 5.35 25.72
N ARG A 364 19.15 4.43 25.94
CA ARG A 364 20.59 4.76 26.05
C ARG A 364 21.29 4.94 24.70
N ALA A 365 20.62 4.56 23.61
CA ALA A 365 21.18 4.63 22.26
C ALA A 365 20.71 5.88 21.47
N TRP A 366 19.64 6.53 21.91
CA TRP A 366 18.96 7.63 21.20
C TRP A 366 19.00 8.94 21.96
#